data_AF-A0A8I2FZU3-F1
#
_entry.id   AF-A0A8I2FZU3-F1
#
_cell.length_a   1.000
_cell.length_b   1.000
_cell.length_c   1.000
_cell.angle_alpha   90.00
_cell.angle_beta   90.00
_cell.angle_gamma   90.00
#
_symmetry.space_group_name_H-M   'P 1'
#
loop_
_entity.id
_entity.type
_entity.pdbx_description
1 polymer ?
#
loop_
_entity_poly.entity_id
_entity_poly.type
_entity_poly.pdbx_seq_one_letter_code
_entity_poly.pdbx_strand_id
1 'polypeptide(L)'
;MAVPLKELGSKLSYQEVNDMLKLYPSDTQPSNPFDGQIWLDTSVTPNQLKRYNGSGWDTIGELTAGDLLNLIKTVDGSGSGLDADKLDGQEGSYYRDASNLNAGTVPQVRLSASDLLTLIKTVDGSGSGLDADKLDAKEGSDYVQTSGNQTVAGDKSFTGNVAVNEQLIIPLDQPSSLQNGSIWIA
;
A
#
# COMPACT_ATOMS: atom_id res chain seq x y z
N MET A 1 14.44 -7.92 -90.26
CA MET A 1 13.45 -8.94 -89.86
C MET A 1 12.79 -8.46 -88.58
N ALA A 2 11.52 -8.07 -88.63
CA ALA A 2 10.77 -7.70 -87.44
C ALA A 2 10.34 -8.98 -86.72
N VAL A 3 10.72 -9.13 -85.46
CA VAL A 3 10.15 -10.18 -84.61
C VAL A 3 8.70 -9.78 -84.33
N PRO A 4 7.68 -10.61 -84.63
CA PRO A 4 6.29 -10.27 -84.38
C PRO A 4 6.02 -10.15 -82.87
N LEU A 5 5.25 -9.15 -82.47
CA LEU A 5 4.75 -8.89 -81.12
C LEU A 5 3.77 -9.97 -80.58
N LYS A 6 3.93 -11.24 -80.94
CA LYS A 6 3.09 -12.34 -80.46
C LYS A 6 3.70 -13.16 -79.30
N GLU A 7 4.91 -12.84 -78.84
CA GLU A 7 5.57 -13.61 -77.77
C GLU A 7 6.06 -12.75 -76.60
N LEU A 8 5.20 -11.84 -76.11
CA LEU A 8 5.34 -11.28 -74.77
C LEU A 8 4.12 -11.71 -73.96
N GLY A 9 4.39 -12.54 -72.95
CA GLY A 9 3.43 -13.33 -72.20
C GLY A 9 2.23 -12.58 -71.66
N SER A 10 1.17 -13.35 -71.41
CA SER A 10 -0.04 -12.96 -70.69
C SER A 10 0.25 -11.95 -69.58
N LYS A 11 -0.21 -10.71 -69.75
CA LYS A 11 -0.23 -9.73 -68.66
C LYS A 11 -1.15 -10.27 -67.57
N LEU A 12 -0.60 -10.47 -66.37
CA LEU A 12 -1.36 -10.87 -65.19
C LEU A 12 -2.52 -9.88 -64.98
N SER A 13 -3.72 -10.41 -64.85
CA SER A 13 -4.93 -9.67 -64.49
C SER A 13 -4.85 -9.16 -63.05
N TYR A 14 -5.61 -8.13 -62.71
CA TYR A 14 -5.69 -7.62 -61.33
C TYR A 14 -6.12 -8.70 -60.33
N GLN A 15 -6.93 -9.65 -60.76
CA GLN A 15 -7.35 -10.77 -59.91
C GLN A 15 -6.16 -11.68 -59.61
N GLU A 16 -5.37 -12.03 -60.62
CA GLU A 16 -4.15 -12.81 -60.45
C GLU A 16 -3.14 -12.07 -59.56
N VAL A 17 -2.96 -10.75 -59.76
CA VAL A 17 -2.08 -9.94 -58.90
C VAL A 17 -2.58 -9.87 -57.45
N ASN A 18 -3.89 -9.73 -57.23
CA ASN A 18 -4.46 -9.71 -55.88
C ASN A 18 -4.35 -11.07 -55.20
N ASP A 19 -4.52 -12.15 -55.94
CA ASP A 19 -4.34 -13.50 -55.41
C ASP A 19 -2.85 -13.80 -55.16
N MET A 20 -1.94 -13.11 -55.88
CA MET A 20 -0.50 -13.09 -55.61
C MET A 20 -0.06 -12.34 -54.36
N LEU A 21 -0.81 -11.32 -53.93
CA LEU A 21 -0.44 -10.46 -52.79
C LEU A 21 -1.15 -10.79 -51.48
N LYS A 22 -2.20 -11.62 -51.50
CA LYS A 22 -2.97 -11.95 -50.28
C LYS A 22 -2.21 -12.96 -49.43
N LEU A 23 -2.01 -12.59 -48.16
CA LEU A 23 -1.58 -13.51 -47.11
C LEU A 23 -2.80 -14.35 -46.68
N TYR A 24 -2.79 -15.64 -46.99
CA TYR A 24 -3.82 -16.57 -46.55
C TYR A 24 -3.36 -17.34 -45.31
N PRO A 25 -3.97 -17.16 -44.13
CA PRO A 25 -3.77 -18.05 -43.00
C PRO A 25 -4.60 -19.33 -43.15
N SER A 26 -3.96 -20.50 -43.04
CA SER A 26 -4.65 -21.81 -43.09
C SER A 26 -3.78 -22.91 -42.47
N ASP A 27 -4.41 -23.98 -41.99
CA ASP A 27 -3.76 -25.22 -41.52
C ASP A 27 -3.45 -26.20 -42.67
N THR A 28 -3.93 -25.89 -43.88
CA THR A 28 -3.75 -26.72 -45.06
C THR A 28 -3.01 -25.92 -46.11
N GLN A 29 -1.92 -26.48 -46.63
CA GLN A 29 -1.14 -25.78 -47.66
C GLN A 29 -1.97 -25.54 -48.93
N PRO A 30 -1.76 -24.42 -49.64
CA PRO A 30 -2.38 -24.18 -50.94
C PRO A 30 -2.08 -25.32 -51.93
N SER A 31 -3.11 -25.81 -52.63
CA SER A 31 -2.99 -26.99 -53.51
C SER A 31 -2.41 -26.69 -54.89
N ASN A 32 -2.44 -25.43 -55.34
CA ASN A 32 -1.89 -24.98 -56.62
C ASN A 32 -1.07 -23.69 -56.43
N PRO A 33 0.10 -23.77 -55.77
CA PRO A 33 0.86 -22.57 -55.46
C PRO A 33 1.63 -22.04 -56.68
N PHE A 34 1.76 -20.72 -56.76
CA PHE A 34 2.63 -20.05 -57.72
C PHE A 34 3.95 -19.63 -57.05
N ASP A 35 5.01 -19.52 -57.83
CA ASP A 35 6.32 -19.11 -57.31
C ASP A 35 6.26 -17.74 -56.62
N GLY A 36 6.85 -17.65 -55.43
CA GLY A 36 6.80 -16.48 -54.56
C GLY A 36 5.53 -16.34 -53.71
N GLN A 37 4.54 -17.24 -53.82
CA GLN A 37 3.34 -17.20 -52.98
C GLN A 37 3.70 -17.22 -51.49
N ILE A 38 3.04 -16.38 -50.70
CA ILE A 38 3.20 -16.33 -49.24
C ILE A 38 2.00 -17.01 -48.57
N TRP A 39 2.27 -17.83 -47.56
CA TRP A 39 1.26 -18.54 -46.77
C TRP A 39 1.60 -18.45 -45.28
N LEU A 40 0.61 -18.21 -44.43
CA LEU A 40 0.79 -18.35 -42.98
C LEU A 40 0.29 -19.73 -42.57
N ASP A 41 1.23 -20.63 -42.29
CA ASP A 41 0.97 -22.00 -41.84
C ASP A 41 0.52 -21.98 -40.39
N THR A 42 -0.77 -22.25 -40.17
CA THR A 42 -1.38 -22.34 -38.84
C THR A 42 -1.52 -23.77 -38.35
N SER A 43 -0.96 -24.76 -39.06
CA SER A 43 -0.95 -26.17 -38.61
C SER A 43 0.13 -26.45 -37.57
N VAL A 44 1.08 -25.52 -37.44
CA VAL A 44 2.22 -25.58 -36.52
C VAL A 44 2.09 -24.53 -35.44
N THR A 45 2.64 -24.81 -34.26
CA THR A 45 2.74 -23.84 -33.16
C THR A 45 4.22 -23.63 -32.81
N PRO A 46 4.76 -22.41 -32.92
CA PRO A 46 4.09 -21.20 -33.40
C PRO A 46 3.77 -21.24 -34.90
N ASN A 47 2.78 -20.46 -35.34
CA ASN A 47 2.46 -20.31 -36.76
C ASN A 47 3.71 -19.85 -37.53
N GLN A 48 3.93 -20.41 -38.72
CA GLN A 48 5.10 -20.12 -39.55
C GLN A 48 4.70 -19.36 -40.82
N LEU A 49 5.40 -18.28 -41.12
CA LEU A 49 5.29 -17.63 -42.42
C LEU A 49 6.13 -18.41 -43.42
N LYS A 50 5.50 -18.91 -44.49
CA LYS A 50 6.14 -19.70 -45.55
C LYS A 50 6.05 -19.01 -46.90
N ARG A 51 7.03 -19.25 -47.77
CA ARG A 51 7.05 -18.81 -49.17
C ARG A 51 7.28 -19.99 -50.10
N TYR A 52 6.45 -20.11 -51.14
CA TYR A 52 6.64 -21.12 -52.17
C TYR A 52 7.78 -20.71 -53.12
N ASN A 53 8.70 -21.62 -53.42
CA ASN A 53 9.91 -21.37 -54.22
C ASN A 53 9.85 -22.00 -55.63
N GLY A 54 8.65 -22.35 -56.09
CA GLY A 54 8.43 -23.07 -57.35
C GLY A 54 8.44 -24.59 -57.23
N SER A 55 8.97 -25.15 -56.13
CA SER A 55 9.04 -26.59 -55.88
C SER A 55 8.54 -27.04 -54.51
N GLY A 56 8.62 -26.17 -53.50
CA GLY A 56 8.21 -26.44 -52.13
C GLY A 56 8.05 -25.15 -51.32
N TRP A 57 7.70 -25.30 -50.04
CA TRP A 57 7.48 -24.18 -49.11
C TRP A 57 8.68 -23.99 -48.17
N ASP A 58 9.32 -22.82 -48.23
CA ASP A 58 10.39 -22.41 -47.32
C ASP A 58 9.83 -21.58 -46.17
N THR A 59 10.25 -21.84 -44.93
CA THR A 59 9.93 -20.97 -43.78
C THR A 59 10.74 -19.69 -43.86
N ILE A 60 10.06 -18.55 -43.87
CA ILE A 60 10.63 -17.20 -43.98
C ILE A 60 10.38 -16.33 -42.73
N GLY A 61 9.67 -16.85 -41.73
CA GLY A 61 9.52 -16.22 -40.43
C GLY A 61 8.74 -17.10 -39.44
N GLU A 62 9.08 -17.00 -38.16
CA GLU A 62 8.41 -17.67 -37.06
C GLU A 62 8.18 -16.65 -35.94
N LEU A 63 7.04 -16.71 -35.26
CA LEU A 63 6.82 -15.96 -34.02
C LEU A 63 7.13 -16.87 -32.84
N THR A 64 8.37 -16.89 -32.36
CA THR A 64 8.76 -17.85 -31.33
C THR A 64 8.14 -17.53 -29.97
N ALA A 65 8.09 -18.51 -29.07
CA ALA A 65 7.75 -18.26 -27.67
C ALA A 65 8.70 -17.23 -27.02
N GLY A 66 9.95 -17.15 -27.48
CA GLY A 66 10.92 -16.15 -27.05
C GLY A 66 10.54 -14.73 -27.49
N ASP A 67 10.06 -14.57 -28.73
CA ASP A 67 9.60 -13.28 -29.25
C ASP A 67 8.38 -12.77 -28.50
N LEU A 68 7.43 -13.67 -28.21
CA LEU A 68 6.25 -13.39 -27.39
C LEU A 68 6.65 -12.98 -25.96
N LEU A 69 7.59 -13.71 -25.34
CA LEU A 69 8.09 -13.37 -24.01
C LEU A 69 8.76 -12.00 -23.99
N ASN A 70 9.57 -11.67 -25.01
CA ASN A 70 10.22 -10.37 -25.11
C ASN A 70 9.19 -9.24 -25.25
N LEU A 71 8.16 -9.43 -26.07
CA LEU A 71 7.09 -8.46 -26.23
C LEU A 71 6.31 -8.26 -24.92
N ILE A 72 5.93 -9.35 -24.24
CA ILE A 72 5.20 -9.29 -22.97
C ILE A 72 6.05 -8.61 -21.90
N LYS A 73 7.36 -8.88 -21.83
CA LYS A 73 8.27 -8.19 -20.89
C LYS A 73 8.30 -6.67 -21.08
N THR A 74 8.09 -6.16 -22.30
CA THR A 74 8.04 -4.69 -22.51
C THR A 74 6.79 -4.05 -21.94
N VAL A 75 5.75 -4.85 -21.68
CA VAL A 75 4.51 -4.42 -21.05
C VAL A 75 4.34 -5.04 -19.67
N ASP A 76 5.38 -5.68 -19.11
CA ASP A 76 5.40 -6.23 -17.75
C ASP A 76 5.96 -5.17 -16.80
N GLY A 77 5.16 -4.75 -15.81
CA GLY A 77 5.51 -3.68 -14.88
C GLY A 77 4.32 -2.84 -14.41
N SER A 78 4.57 -1.99 -13.43
CA SER A 78 3.56 -1.17 -12.73
C SER A 78 2.58 -0.49 -13.68
N GLY A 79 1.30 -0.87 -13.59
CA GLY A 79 0.22 -0.26 -14.36
C GLY A 79 -0.09 -0.96 -15.69
N SER A 80 0.60 -2.07 -15.98
CA SER A 80 0.34 -2.93 -17.14
C SER A 80 -1.01 -3.64 -17.08
N GLY A 81 -1.50 -3.92 -15.86
CA GLY A 81 -2.64 -4.80 -15.64
C GLY A 81 -2.31 -6.28 -15.89
N LEU A 82 -1.05 -6.64 -16.10
CA LEU A 82 -0.56 -8.02 -16.08
C LEU A 82 -0.31 -8.42 -14.62
N ASP A 83 -0.65 -9.66 -14.27
CA ASP A 83 -0.79 -10.14 -12.87
C ASP A 83 0.55 -10.27 -12.09
N ALA A 84 1.64 -9.65 -12.53
CA ALA A 84 2.92 -9.62 -11.81
C ALA A 84 3.00 -8.49 -10.77
N ASP A 85 2.35 -7.36 -11.02
CA ASP A 85 2.33 -6.18 -10.14
C ASP A 85 1.11 -6.11 -9.20
N LYS A 86 0.14 -7.03 -9.35
CA LYS A 86 -1.03 -7.16 -8.47
C LYS A 86 -1.12 -8.56 -7.87
N LEU A 87 -1.14 -8.64 -6.54
CA LEU A 87 -1.61 -9.81 -5.82
C LEU A 87 -3.07 -9.52 -5.41
N ASP A 88 -4.02 -10.41 -5.68
CA ASP A 88 -5.45 -10.21 -5.37
C ASP A 88 -6.03 -8.83 -5.79
N GLY A 89 -5.52 -8.27 -6.90
CA GLY A 89 -5.94 -6.96 -7.41
C GLY A 89 -5.31 -5.74 -6.73
N GLN A 90 -4.40 -5.93 -5.78
CA GLN A 90 -3.73 -4.88 -5.03
C GLN A 90 -2.24 -4.78 -5.37
N GLU A 91 -1.74 -3.55 -5.49
CA GLU A 91 -0.33 -3.27 -5.77
C GLU A 91 0.54 -3.32 -4.51
N GLY A 92 1.87 -3.42 -4.67
CA GLY A 92 2.79 -3.56 -3.54
C GLY A 92 2.78 -2.42 -2.50
N SER A 93 2.13 -1.28 -2.76
CA SER A 93 1.93 -0.19 -1.78
C SER A 93 0.83 -0.56 -0.76
N TYR A 94 -0.21 -1.27 -1.19
CA TYR A 94 -1.36 -1.68 -0.39
C TYR A 94 -0.95 -2.50 0.83
N TYR A 95 0.00 -3.43 0.64
CA TYR A 95 0.51 -4.33 1.68
C TYR A 95 1.53 -3.69 2.63
N ARG A 96 1.96 -2.46 2.35
CA ARG A 96 2.86 -1.69 3.23
C ARG A 96 2.12 -0.74 4.17
N ASP A 97 0.87 -0.42 3.85
CA ASP A 97 0.08 0.50 4.66
C ASP A 97 -0.60 -0.23 5.82
N ALA A 98 -0.25 0.17 7.04
CA ALA A 98 -0.85 -0.37 8.27
C ALA A 98 -2.34 0.00 8.41
N SER A 99 -2.84 1.02 7.70
CA SER A 99 -4.26 1.37 7.67
C SER A 99 -5.14 0.24 7.09
N ASN A 100 -4.55 -0.65 6.30
CA ASN A 100 -5.20 -1.81 5.70
C ASN A 100 -5.10 -3.08 6.58
N LEU A 101 -4.50 -3.03 7.78
CA LEU A 101 -4.52 -4.14 8.75
C LEU A 101 -5.88 -4.22 9.46
N ASN A 102 -6.97 -4.40 8.70
CA ASN A 102 -8.33 -4.53 9.23
C ASN A 102 -8.69 -5.97 9.66
N ALA A 103 -7.85 -6.96 9.32
CA ALA A 103 -7.97 -8.36 9.70
C ALA A 103 -6.58 -9.05 9.72
N GLY A 104 -6.51 -10.26 10.27
CA GLY A 104 -5.29 -11.07 10.34
C GLY A 104 -4.59 -11.02 11.70
N THR A 105 -3.36 -11.53 11.75
CA THR A 105 -2.56 -11.58 12.98
C THR A 105 -1.22 -10.91 12.75
N VAL A 106 -0.90 -9.89 13.55
CA VAL A 106 0.44 -9.29 13.59
C VAL A 106 1.30 -10.16 14.52
N PRO A 107 2.43 -10.71 14.05
CA PRO A 107 3.33 -11.47 14.91
C PRO A 107 3.80 -10.63 16.10
N GLN A 108 3.77 -11.18 17.32
CA GLN A 108 4.14 -10.45 18.53
C GLN A 108 5.58 -9.88 18.48
N VAL A 109 6.49 -10.51 17.74
CA VAL A 109 7.86 -10.00 17.52
C VAL A 109 7.90 -8.63 16.84
N ARG A 110 6.85 -8.26 16.10
CA ARG A 110 6.68 -6.93 15.48
C ARG A 110 6.10 -5.89 16.45
N LEU A 111 5.68 -6.31 17.63
CA LEU A 111 5.12 -5.51 18.71
C LEU A 111 6.03 -5.64 19.93
N SER A 112 7.27 -5.13 19.82
CA SER A 112 8.23 -5.27 20.90
C SER A 112 7.71 -4.61 22.19
N ALA A 113 8.03 -5.20 23.35
CA ALA A 113 7.60 -4.64 24.63
C ALA A 113 8.11 -3.21 24.84
N SER A 114 9.28 -2.86 24.30
CA SER A 114 9.84 -1.51 24.36
C SER A 114 9.05 -0.51 23.50
N ASP A 115 8.59 -0.91 22.32
CA ASP A 115 7.80 -0.03 21.45
C ASP A 115 6.42 0.22 22.07
N LEU A 116 5.78 -0.83 22.60
CA LEU A 116 4.51 -0.74 23.30
C LEU A 116 4.62 0.17 24.54
N LEU A 117 5.67 0.00 25.34
CA LEU A 117 5.90 0.84 26.51
C LEU A 117 6.11 2.31 26.13
N THR A 118 6.89 2.55 25.07
CA THR A 118 7.13 3.92 24.57
C THR A 118 5.82 4.56 24.14
N LEU A 119 4.98 3.84 23.38
CA LEU A 119 3.69 4.32 22.93
C LEU A 119 2.74 4.60 24.10
N ILE A 120 2.64 3.68 25.06
CA ILE A 120 1.81 3.83 26.26
C ILE A 120 2.22 5.07 27.07
N LYS A 121 3.52 5.31 27.24
CA LYS A 121 4.02 6.51 27.93
C LYS A 121 3.63 7.82 27.25
N THR A 122 3.41 7.84 25.94
CA THR A 122 2.96 9.08 25.26
C THR A 122 1.52 9.45 25.60
N VAL A 123 0.75 8.48 26.09
CA VAL A 123 -0.63 8.64 26.52
C VAL A 123 -0.77 8.46 28.03
N ASP A 124 0.33 8.50 28.79
CA ASP A 124 0.36 8.37 30.25
C ASP A 124 0.33 9.78 30.87
N GLY A 125 -0.85 10.22 31.31
CA GLY A 125 -1.12 11.55 31.86
C GLY A 125 -2.60 11.83 32.10
N SER A 126 -2.91 12.87 32.89
CA SER A 126 -4.28 13.21 33.34
C SER A 126 -5.30 13.12 32.20
N GLY A 127 -6.35 12.31 32.42
CA GLY A 127 -7.43 12.08 31.45
C GLY A 127 -7.20 10.92 30.47
N SER A 128 -6.07 10.22 30.53
CA SER A 128 -5.74 9.09 29.63
C SER A 128 -6.63 7.86 29.78
N GLY A 129 -7.13 7.59 30.99
CA GLY A 129 -7.83 6.35 31.30
C GLY A 129 -6.92 5.12 31.40
N LEU A 130 -5.60 5.31 31.33
CA LEU A 130 -4.61 4.32 31.72
C LEU A 130 -4.22 4.60 33.17
N ASP A 131 -4.30 3.57 34.00
CA ASP A 131 -4.50 3.65 35.46
C ASP A 131 -3.28 4.15 36.28
N ALA A 132 -2.60 5.23 35.88
CA ALA A 132 -1.52 5.86 36.65
C ALA A 132 -1.94 7.16 37.38
N ASP A 133 -2.91 7.91 36.85
CA ASP A 133 -3.23 9.26 37.37
C ASP A 133 -4.38 9.33 38.37
N LYS A 134 -5.20 8.28 38.47
CA LYS A 134 -6.41 8.27 39.30
C LYS A 134 -6.32 7.21 40.38
N LEU A 135 -6.00 7.63 41.60
CA LEU A 135 -6.35 6.86 42.80
C LEU A 135 -7.74 7.31 43.23
N ASP A 136 -8.74 6.44 43.18
CA ASP A 136 -10.13 6.71 43.58
C ASP A 136 -10.76 7.96 42.92
N ALA A 137 -10.52 8.12 41.61
CA ALA A 137 -10.97 9.27 40.81
C ALA A 137 -10.41 10.63 41.25
N LYS A 138 -9.33 10.64 42.03
CA LYS A 138 -8.58 11.82 42.44
C LYS A 138 -7.22 11.86 41.74
N GLU A 139 -6.83 13.05 41.31
CA GLU A 139 -5.53 13.30 40.70
C GLU A 139 -4.48 13.58 41.78
N GLY A 140 -3.19 13.51 41.45
CA GLY A 140 -2.11 13.75 42.41
C GLY A 140 -2.21 15.10 43.15
N SER A 141 -2.83 16.12 42.54
CA SER A 141 -3.06 17.44 43.15
C SER A 141 -4.19 17.49 44.18
N ASP A 142 -5.06 16.48 44.22
CA ASP A 142 -6.13 16.39 45.23
C ASP A 142 -5.61 15.97 46.61
N TYR A 143 -4.37 15.45 46.68
CA TYR A 143 -3.73 14.98 47.89
C TYR A 143 -2.77 16.03 48.46
N VAL A 144 -2.74 16.14 49.79
CA VAL A 144 -1.73 16.98 50.48
C VAL A 144 -0.38 16.25 50.44
N GLN A 145 0.64 16.91 49.91
CA GLN A 145 2.01 16.41 49.80
C GLN A 145 2.77 16.56 51.14
N THR A 146 3.83 15.78 51.34
CA THR A 146 4.65 15.84 52.57
C THR A 146 5.80 16.86 52.49
N SER A 147 5.93 17.56 51.36
CA SER A 147 6.99 18.54 51.11
C SER A 147 6.45 19.70 50.27
N GLY A 148 7.16 20.84 50.32
CA GLY A 148 6.78 22.04 49.58
C GLY A 148 5.64 22.81 50.23
N ASN A 149 5.49 24.07 49.82
CA ASN A 149 4.43 24.95 50.31
C ASN A 149 3.12 24.63 49.58
N GLN A 150 2.02 24.50 50.33
CA GLN A 150 0.73 24.09 49.79
C GLN A 150 -0.41 24.94 50.35
N THR A 151 -1.42 25.19 49.51
CA THR A 151 -2.70 25.76 49.93
C THR A 151 -3.69 24.61 50.11
N VAL A 152 -4.20 24.43 51.32
CA VAL A 152 -5.14 23.35 51.65
C VAL A 152 -6.50 23.97 51.96
N ALA A 153 -7.50 23.71 51.12
CA ALA A 153 -8.86 24.24 51.26
C ALA A 153 -9.82 23.27 51.95
N GLY A 154 -10.95 23.80 52.44
CA GLY A 154 -12.01 23.05 53.13
C GLY A 154 -11.66 22.65 54.57
N ASP A 155 -12.68 22.34 55.35
CA ASP A 155 -12.52 22.02 56.76
C ASP A 155 -11.69 20.74 56.95
N LYS A 156 -10.65 20.82 57.78
CA LYS A 156 -9.80 19.69 58.16
C LYS A 156 -10.01 19.38 59.63
N SER A 157 -10.52 18.18 59.90
CA SER A 157 -10.66 17.67 61.27
C SER A 157 -9.49 16.72 61.56
N PHE A 158 -8.73 17.04 62.61
CA PHE A 158 -7.66 16.18 63.11
C PHE A 158 -8.14 15.53 64.40
N THR A 159 -8.20 14.19 64.42
CA THR A 159 -8.65 13.42 65.59
C THR A 159 -7.52 13.10 66.57
N GLY A 160 -6.26 13.33 66.16
CA GLY A 160 -5.07 13.17 66.99
C GLY A 160 -4.39 14.51 67.29
N ASN A 161 -3.27 14.43 68.02
CA ASN A 161 -2.47 15.61 68.36
C ASN A 161 -1.80 16.20 67.10
N VAL A 162 -1.90 17.51 66.91
CA VAL A 162 -1.20 18.26 65.86
C VAL A 162 -0.01 18.99 66.47
N ALA A 163 1.19 18.73 65.95
CA ALA A 163 2.40 19.43 66.35
C ALA A 163 2.86 20.37 65.25
N VAL A 164 3.18 21.61 65.61
CA VAL A 164 3.76 22.63 64.73
C VAL A 164 5.11 23.02 65.32
N ASN A 165 6.18 22.77 64.58
CA ASN A 165 7.55 23.05 65.05
C ASN A 165 7.97 24.51 64.82
N GLU A 166 7.29 25.21 63.91
CA GLU A 166 7.55 26.61 63.58
C GLU A 166 6.34 27.49 63.97
N GLN A 167 5.94 28.42 63.11
CA GLN A 167 4.91 29.41 63.42
C GLN A 167 3.53 28.97 62.94
N LEU A 168 2.52 29.16 63.80
CA LEU A 168 1.11 29.12 63.41
C LEU A 168 0.59 30.56 63.27
N ILE A 169 0.06 30.91 62.09
CA ILE A 169 -0.53 32.22 61.82
C ILE A 169 -2.03 32.05 61.62
N ILE A 170 -2.82 32.74 62.44
CA ILE A 170 -4.28 32.82 62.31
C ILE A 170 -4.61 34.26 61.93
N PRO A 171 -5.17 34.51 60.72
CA PRO A 171 -5.64 35.82 60.36
C PRO A 171 -6.72 36.25 61.35
N LEU A 172 -6.54 37.40 61.99
CA LEU A 172 -7.63 38.03 62.73
C LEU A 172 -8.49 38.76 61.71
N ASP A 173 -9.74 38.33 61.56
CA ASP A 173 -10.75 39.22 60.98
C ASP A 173 -10.93 40.34 62.02
N GLN A 174 -10.37 41.51 61.78
CA GLN A 174 -10.51 42.64 62.71
C GLN A 174 -11.87 43.28 62.42
N PRO A 175 -12.93 43.07 63.22
CA PRO A 175 -14.03 44.02 63.18
C PRO A 175 -13.47 45.39 63.54
N SER A 176 -13.90 46.45 62.85
CA SER A 176 -13.45 47.83 63.03
C SER A 176 -13.72 48.43 64.42
N SER A 177 -14.14 47.62 65.40
CA SER A 177 -14.30 47.99 66.79
C SER A 177 -14.26 46.75 67.69
N LEU A 178 -13.41 46.81 68.73
CA LEU A 178 -13.20 45.88 69.87
C LEU A 178 -12.25 44.70 69.64
N GLN A 179 -11.39 44.28 70.57
CA GLN A 179 -10.68 44.90 71.70
C GLN A 179 -9.54 43.91 72.03
N ASN A 180 -8.43 44.43 72.56
CA ASN A 180 -7.30 43.68 73.07
C ASN A 180 -7.72 42.42 73.88
N GLY A 181 -7.34 41.22 73.44
CA GLY A 181 -7.24 40.05 74.33
C GLY A 181 -8.27 38.90 74.23
N SER A 182 -8.87 38.58 73.08
CA SER A 182 -9.68 37.35 72.97
C SER A 182 -9.09 36.33 72.00
N ILE A 183 -8.42 35.32 72.55
CA ILE A 183 -8.23 34.02 71.91
C ILE A 183 -9.31 33.11 72.50
N TRP A 184 -10.30 32.72 71.69
CA TRP A 184 -11.21 31.64 72.06
C TRP A 184 -10.59 30.33 71.59
N ILE A 185 -10.09 29.54 72.55
CA ILE A 185 -9.88 28.09 72.36
C ILE A 185 -11.10 27.44 73.00
N ALA A 186 -11.93 26.79 72.18
CA ALA A 186 -13.00 25.91 72.68
C ALA A 186 -12.41 24.60 73.19
#